data_AF-A0A559QVZ5-F1
#
_entry.id   AF-A0A559QVZ5-F1
#
_cell.length_a   1.000
_cell.length_b   1.000
_cell.length_c   1.000
_cell.angle_alpha   90.00
_cell.angle_beta   90.00
_cell.angle_gamma   90.00
#
_symmetry.space_group_name_H-M   'P 1'
#
loop_
_entity.id
_entity.type
_entity.pdbx_description
1 polymer ?
#
loop_
_entity_poly.entity_id
_entity_poly.type
_entity_poly.pdbx_seq_one_letter_code
_entity_poly.pdbx_strand_id
1 'polypeptide(L)'
;MTRFKLSGVLTGALTLLGLLLSTASNAADTTQGSELNPAFFYYYNGKTVGYRGFSVSDPDDYSGVSAKDFAAISKGKKVSMQPTDYKAKGDAIQVTWARKKKKGGLALNGPAVDLSKYKDLTALAFEVKVDKPPSTDVQLGMDCGWPCRAEVSIGRQLRDFKKGEWSLMWMPLNCFKSNNFDLSKISGPFLLNSDGKMELSIANIRLERLPEGFKGCSEE
;
A
#
# COMPACT_ATOMS: atom_id res chain seq x y z
N MET A 1 -63.69 -37.44 78.95
CA MET A 1 -64.93 -36.93 78.33
C MET A 1 -64.55 -36.00 77.19
N THR A 2 -65.07 -36.28 75.97
CA THR A 2 -65.27 -35.36 74.82
C THR A 2 -64.02 -34.62 74.25
N ARG A 3 -63.71 -34.57 72.94
CA ARG A 3 -64.38 -34.92 71.67
C ARG A 3 -63.29 -35.07 70.58
N PHE A 4 -63.64 -35.80 69.52
CA PHE A 4 -62.84 -36.23 68.40
C PHE A 4 -63.08 -35.36 67.15
N LYS A 5 -62.05 -35.26 66.27
CA LYS A 5 -62.02 -34.99 64.80
C LYS A 5 -62.71 -33.74 64.21
N LEU A 6 -61.96 -32.99 63.39
CA LEU A 6 -62.02 -33.05 61.91
C LEU A 6 -60.91 -32.12 61.34
N SER A 7 -59.96 -32.66 60.57
CA SER A 7 -59.05 -31.86 59.74
C SER A 7 -59.37 -32.15 58.28
N GLY A 8 -59.86 -31.11 57.59
CA GLY A 8 -60.13 -31.10 56.16
C GLY A 8 -58.93 -30.62 55.36
N VAL A 9 -58.80 -31.18 54.16
CA VAL A 9 -57.80 -30.92 53.13
C VAL A 9 -58.07 -29.57 52.43
N LEU A 10 -57.03 -28.82 52.06
CA LEU A 10 -57.09 -27.90 50.91
C LEU A 10 -55.72 -27.75 50.22
N THR A 11 -55.64 -28.32 49.02
CA THR A 11 -54.97 -27.83 47.78
C THR A 11 -54.39 -26.41 47.88
N GLY A 12 -53.14 -26.10 47.50
CA GLY A 12 -52.42 -26.46 46.29
C GLY A 12 -52.36 -25.24 45.35
N ALA A 13 -51.23 -24.54 45.29
CA ALA A 13 -50.88 -23.61 44.19
C ALA A 13 -49.37 -23.28 44.25
N LEU A 14 -48.60 -23.92 43.37
CA LEU A 14 -47.18 -23.68 43.13
C LEU A 14 -47.06 -22.48 42.19
N THR A 15 -46.56 -21.34 42.65
CA THR A 15 -46.29 -20.17 41.81
C THR A 15 -44.93 -20.34 41.10
N LEU A 16 -44.96 -20.65 39.80
CA LEU A 16 -43.78 -20.62 38.94
C LEU A 16 -43.31 -19.17 38.73
N LEU A 17 -42.12 -18.85 39.21
CA LEU A 17 -41.40 -17.63 38.89
C LEU A 17 -40.71 -17.82 37.53
N GLY A 18 -41.30 -17.29 36.46
CA GLY A 18 -40.70 -17.31 35.12
C GLY A 18 -39.54 -16.32 35.01
N LEU A 19 -38.31 -16.82 34.81
CA LEU A 19 -37.18 -16.00 34.37
C LEU A 19 -37.35 -15.70 32.87
N LEU A 20 -37.56 -14.44 32.54
CA LEU A 20 -37.43 -13.94 31.16
C LEU A 20 -35.93 -13.88 30.81
N LEU A 21 -35.46 -14.83 30.01
CA LEU A 21 -34.16 -14.72 29.34
C LEU A 21 -34.28 -13.71 28.19
N SER A 22 -33.78 -12.50 28.41
CA SER A 22 -33.58 -11.51 27.35
C SER A 22 -32.48 -12.01 26.40
N THR A 23 -32.83 -12.51 25.22
CA THR A 23 -31.84 -12.76 24.17
C THR A 23 -31.40 -11.43 23.59
N ALA A 24 -30.31 -10.87 24.10
CA ALA A 24 -29.59 -9.81 23.43
C ALA A 24 -29.02 -10.37 22.12
N SER A 25 -29.71 -10.10 21.00
CA SER A 25 -29.19 -10.35 19.66
C SER A 25 -28.01 -9.42 19.43
N ASN A 26 -26.78 -9.93 19.55
CA ASN A 26 -25.61 -9.24 19.02
C ASN A 26 -25.73 -9.27 17.49
N ALA A 27 -26.24 -8.18 16.91
CA ALA A 27 -26.00 -7.88 15.52
C ALA A 27 -24.50 -7.57 15.39
N ALA A 28 -23.73 -8.57 14.97
CA ALA A 28 -22.36 -8.38 14.55
C ALA A 28 -22.38 -7.44 13.33
N ASP A 29 -22.01 -6.19 13.59
CA ASP A 29 -21.76 -5.15 12.59
C ASP A 29 -20.78 -5.68 11.55
N THR A 30 -21.31 -6.12 10.41
CA THR A 30 -20.53 -6.75 9.34
C THR A 30 -20.06 -5.66 8.39
N THR A 31 -19.24 -4.73 8.89
CA THR A 31 -18.45 -3.86 8.02
C THR A 31 -17.09 -4.52 7.74
N GLN A 32 -17.11 -5.71 7.13
CA GLN A 32 -15.91 -6.28 6.52
C GLN A 32 -15.65 -5.53 5.21
N GLY A 33 -14.87 -4.46 5.28
CA GLY A 33 -14.22 -3.92 4.08
C GLY A 33 -13.45 -5.06 3.42
N SER A 34 -13.75 -5.33 2.15
CA SER A 34 -13.11 -6.42 1.38
C SER A 34 -11.59 -6.31 1.51
N GLU A 35 -10.95 -7.40 1.93
CA GLU A 35 -9.49 -7.48 2.01
C GLU A 35 -8.89 -7.15 0.63
N LEU A 36 -7.92 -6.22 0.58
CA LEU A 36 -7.30 -5.79 -0.66
C LEU A 36 -6.47 -6.92 -1.26
N ASN A 37 -6.59 -7.14 -2.57
CA ASN A 37 -5.80 -8.16 -3.26
C ASN A 37 -4.33 -7.70 -3.39
N PRO A 38 -3.35 -8.41 -2.81
CA PRO A 38 -1.93 -8.03 -2.81
C PRO A 38 -1.25 -8.10 -4.19
N ALA A 39 -1.93 -8.62 -5.21
CA ALA A 39 -1.48 -8.54 -6.60
C ALA A 39 -1.72 -7.15 -7.22
N PHE A 40 -2.74 -6.41 -6.76
CA PHE A 40 -3.13 -5.12 -7.32
C PHE A 40 -2.94 -3.94 -6.36
N PHE A 41 -2.91 -4.17 -5.06
CA PHE A 41 -2.66 -3.13 -4.07
C PHE A 41 -1.36 -3.43 -3.35
N TYR A 42 -0.49 -2.43 -3.18
CA TYR A 42 0.85 -2.61 -2.59
C TYR A 42 1.03 -1.76 -1.34
N TYR A 43 0.57 -0.52 -1.40
CA TYR A 43 0.48 0.42 -0.29
C TYR A 43 -0.84 1.16 -0.43
N TYR A 44 -1.70 1.19 0.58
CA TYR A 44 -3.02 1.82 0.51
C TYR A 44 -3.46 2.28 1.90
N ASN A 45 -3.99 3.51 2.01
CA ASN A 45 -4.43 4.13 3.26
C ASN A 45 -3.42 3.96 4.42
N GLY A 46 -2.14 4.23 4.17
CA GLY A 46 -1.09 4.16 5.20
C GLY A 46 -0.57 2.77 5.54
N LYS A 47 -1.01 1.71 4.85
CA LYS A 47 -0.61 0.33 5.15
C LYS A 47 -0.04 -0.36 3.93
N THR A 48 0.99 -1.18 4.12
CA THR A 48 1.39 -2.14 3.08
C THR A 48 0.36 -3.25 2.99
N VAL A 49 0.17 -3.81 1.79
CA VAL A 49 -0.76 -4.91 1.54
C VAL A 49 0.05 -6.20 1.32
N GLY A 50 -0.27 -7.24 2.07
CA GLY A 50 0.51 -8.48 2.13
C GLY A 50 1.86 -8.32 2.85
N TYR A 51 2.75 -9.30 2.69
CA TYR A 51 4.08 -9.31 3.32
C TYR A 51 5.08 -8.41 2.58
N ARG A 52 4.82 -7.11 2.55
CA ARG A 52 5.66 -6.12 1.84
C ARG A 52 6.20 -5.04 2.78
N GLY A 53 7.33 -4.46 2.42
CA GLY A 53 7.98 -3.39 3.19
C GLY A 53 8.75 -2.41 2.31
N PHE A 54 8.81 -1.16 2.77
CA PHE A 54 9.65 -0.14 2.15
C PHE A 54 11.11 -0.29 2.58
N SER A 55 12.02 0.15 1.72
CA SER A 55 13.43 0.32 2.03
C SER A 55 13.99 1.55 1.31
N VAL A 56 15.06 2.11 1.86
CA VAL A 56 15.83 3.20 1.25
C VAL A 56 17.28 2.78 1.08
N SER A 57 17.88 3.06 -0.07
CA SER A 57 19.23 2.60 -0.41
C SER A 57 20.09 3.69 -1.05
N ASP A 58 21.40 3.49 -1.03
CA ASP A 58 22.39 4.31 -1.72
C ASP A 58 23.68 3.50 -1.94
N PRO A 59 24.71 4.02 -2.64
CA PRO A 59 25.93 3.28 -2.91
C PRO A 59 26.73 2.81 -1.69
N ASP A 60 26.47 3.34 -0.50
CA ASP A 60 27.16 2.90 0.71
C ASP A 60 26.51 1.62 1.29
N ASP A 61 25.27 1.32 0.86
CA ASP A 61 24.55 0.05 1.05
C ASP A 61 23.43 -0.14 0.01
N TYR A 62 23.70 -0.94 -1.02
CA TYR A 62 22.72 -1.26 -2.06
C TYR A 62 21.64 -2.26 -1.61
N SER A 63 21.85 -3.02 -0.52
CA SER A 63 20.85 -3.94 0.01
C SER A 63 19.66 -3.18 0.63
N GLY A 64 19.90 -1.93 1.05
CA GLY A 64 18.89 -1.01 1.54
C GLY A 64 18.62 -1.16 3.03
N VAL A 65 18.17 -0.06 3.63
CA VAL A 65 17.70 0.00 5.01
C VAL A 65 16.19 -0.15 5.01
N SER A 66 15.68 -1.25 5.56
CA SER A 66 14.24 -1.48 5.72
C SER A 66 13.60 -0.42 6.62
N ALA A 67 12.43 0.05 6.20
CA ALA A 67 11.64 0.99 6.98
C ALA A 67 11.00 0.32 8.19
N LYS A 68 11.09 1.00 9.34
CA LYS A 68 10.33 0.69 10.55
C LYS A 68 9.30 1.79 10.75
N ASP A 69 8.03 1.42 10.89
CA ASP A 69 6.92 2.38 11.05
C ASP A 69 6.94 3.46 9.96
N PHE A 70 7.25 3.03 8.72
CA PHE A 70 7.41 3.89 7.54
C PHE A 70 8.48 4.99 7.67
N ALA A 71 9.48 4.79 8.54
CA ALA A 71 10.64 5.66 8.66
C ALA A 71 11.94 4.91 8.37
N ALA A 72 12.84 5.53 7.61
CA ALA A 72 14.19 5.03 7.35
C ALA A 72 15.12 6.14 6.85
N ILE A 73 16.43 5.93 7.01
CA ILE A 73 17.47 6.75 6.41
C ILE A 73 18.49 5.80 5.78
N SER A 74 18.85 6.02 4.53
CA SER A 74 19.85 5.22 3.83
C SER A 74 21.23 5.41 4.49
N LYS A 75 22.12 4.42 4.40
CA LYS A 75 23.41 4.42 5.12
C LYS A 75 24.27 5.65 4.84
N GLY A 76 24.39 6.03 3.57
CA GLY A 76 25.06 7.26 3.12
C GLY A 76 24.24 8.53 3.30
N LYS A 77 23.06 8.47 3.93
CA LYS A 77 22.12 9.59 4.16
C LYS A 77 21.77 10.32 2.87
N LYS A 78 21.62 9.58 1.77
CA LYS A 78 21.17 10.12 0.48
C LYS A 78 19.65 10.19 0.42
N VAL A 79 18.96 9.18 0.96
CA VAL A 79 17.49 9.10 0.98
C VAL A 79 17.01 8.96 2.42
N SER A 80 15.95 9.69 2.76
CA SER A 80 15.21 9.49 4.01
C SER A 80 13.72 9.44 3.73
N MET A 81 13.01 8.66 4.54
CA MET A 81 11.59 8.39 4.45
C MET A 81 10.96 8.60 5.84
N GLN A 82 9.75 9.15 5.89
CA GLN A 82 8.95 9.27 7.10
C GLN A 82 7.45 9.29 6.78
N PRO A 83 6.55 8.97 7.73
CA PRO A 83 5.11 9.12 7.54
C PRO A 83 4.69 10.58 7.27
N THR A 84 3.62 10.76 6.49
CA THR A 84 2.94 12.04 6.29
C THR A 84 1.45 11.82 6.01
N ASP A 85 0.72 12.88 5.70
CA ASP A 85 -0.73 12.86 5.53
C ASP A 85 -1.11 13.19 4.07
N TYR A 86 -2.07 12.46 3.54
CA TYR A 86 -2.77 12.71 2.29
C TYR A 86 -4.26 13.00 2.54
N LYS A 87 -5.05 12.00 2.95
CA LYS A 87 -6.48 12.15 3.27
C LYS A 87 -6.78 11.87 4.74
N ALA A 88 -5.96 11.03 5.38
CA ALA A 88 -6.00 10.72 6.78
C ALA A 88 -4.60 10.85 7.40
N LYS A 89 -4.53 10.81 8.73
CA LYS A 89 -3.25 10.89 9.43
C LYS A 89 -2.40 9.65 9.16
N GLY A 90 -1.16 9.83 8.70
CA GLY A 90 -0.21 8.76 8.45
C GLY A 90 -0.60 7.85 7.27
N ASP A 91 -1.43 8.31 6.35
CA ASP A 91 -1.87 7.52 5.19
C ASP A 91 -0.95 7.66 3.96
N ALA A 92 0.17 8.38 4.11
CA ALA A 92 1.17 8.63 3.09
C ALA A 92 2.59 8.56 3.66
N ILE A 93 3.58 8.58 2.77
CA ILE A 93 5.00 8.73 3.11
C ILE A 93 5.60 9.94 2.42
N GLN A 94 6.50 10.66 3.11
CA GLN A 94 7.35 11.67 2.50
C GLN A 94 8.75 11.10 2.34
N VAL A 95 9.35 11.30 1.17
CA VAL A 95 10.68 10.81 0.84
C VAL A 95 11.53 11.95 0.29
N THR A 96 12.71 12.12 0.88
CA THR A 96 13.66 13.19 0.56
C THR A 96 14.95 12.62 0.00
N TRP A 97 15.37 13.12 -1.17
CA TRP A 97 16.71 12.90 -1.71
C TRP A 97 17.58 14.12 -1.42
N ALA A 98 18.66 13.91 -0.67
CA ALA A 98 19.61 14.95 -0.30
C ALA A 98 20.42 15.45 -1.51
N ARG A 99 21.00 16.66 -1.39
CA ARG A 99 21.90 17.27 -2.40
C ARG A 99 23.29 16.60 -2.40
N LYS A 100 23.33 15.30 -2.69
CA LYS A 100 24.54 14.49 -2.88
C LYS A 100 24.50 13.88 -4.28
N LYS A 101 25.59 14.01 -5.05
CA LYS A 101 25.71 13.47 -6.42
C LYS A 101 26.01 11.95 -6.40
N LYS A 102 25.12 11.19 -5.77
CA LYS A 102 25.13 9.72 -5.71
C LYS A 102 23.70 9.25 -5.91
N LYS A 103 23.51 8.07 -6.52
CA LYS A 103 22.20 7.44 -6.65
C LYS A 103 21.57 7.23 -5.26
N GLY A 104 20.27 7.36 -5.17
CA GLY A 104 19.48 7.00 -4.00
C GLY A 104 18.19 6.34 -4.44
N GLY A 105 17.81 5.28 -3.74
CA GLY A 105 16.63 4.48 -4.05
C GLY A 105 15.60 4.48 -2.94
N LEU A 106 14.33 4.45 -3.33
CA LEU A 106 13.19 4.03 -2.53
C LEU A 106 12.61 2.79 -3.21
N ALA A 107 12.36 1.72 -2.47
CA ALA A 107 11.76 0.51 -3.01
C ALA A 107 10.67 -0.03 -2.07
N LEU A 108 9.60 -0.56 -2.65
CA LEU A 108 8.58 -1.35 -1.95
C LEU A 108 8.67 -2.79 -2.45
N ASN A 109 9.11 -3.70 -1.59
CA ASN A 109 9.42 -5.08 -1.95
C ASN A 109 8.56 -6.07 -1.16
N GLY A 110 8.36 -7.28 -1.69
CA GLY A 110 7.85 -8.44 -0.97
C GLY A 110 7.66 -9.66 -1.88
N PRO A 111 6.72 -10.57 -1.60
CA PRO A 111 6.51 -11.78 -2.39
C PRO A 111 6.29 -11.50 -3.87
N ALA A 112 6.82 -12.37 -4.73
CA ALA A 112 6.65 -12.29 -6.16
C ALA A 112 5.17 -12.48 -6.55
N VAL A 113 4.72 -11.73 -7.55
CA VAL A 113 3.38 -11.85 -8.16
C VAL A 113 3.49 -11.92 -9.68
N ASP A 114 2.60 -12.72 -10.30
CA ASP A 114 2.48 -12.80 -11.75
C ASP A 114 1.51 -11.73 -12.27
N LEU A 115 2.07 -10.74 -12.96
CA LEU A 115 1.34 -9.64 -13.59
C LEU A 115 1.27 -9.77 -15.12
N SER A 116 1.75 -10.87 -15.69
CA SER A 116 1.87 -11.05 -17.15
C SER A 116 0.53 -10.87 -17.87
N LYS A 117 -0.56 -11.39 -17.28
CA LYS A 117 -1.93 -11.29 -17.82
C LYS A 117 -2.50 -9.87 -17.80
N TYR A 118 -1.87 -8.94 -17.07
CA TYR A 118 -2.33 -7.56 -16.91
C TYR A 118 -1.47 -6.54 -17.66
N LYS A 119 -0.41 -6.99 -18.36
CA LYS A 119 0.56 -6.15 -19.06
C LYS A 119 -0.07 -5.03 -19.90
N ASP A 120 -1.09 -5.35 -20.68
CA ASP A 120 -1.75 -4.42 -21.61
C ASP A 120 -3.10 -3.91 -21.07
N LEU A 121 -3.45 -4.25 -19.83
CA LEU A 121 -4.74 -3.92 -19.21
C LEU A 121 -4.60 -2.94 -18.06
N THR A 122 -3.41 -2.81 -17.47
CA THR A 122 -3.22 -2.02 -16.26
C THR A 122 -2.00 -1.09 -16.31
N ALA A 123 -2.00 -0.13 -15.39
CA ALA A 123 -0.90 0.76 -15.10
C ALA A 123 -0.54 0.69 -13.62
N LEU A 124 0.76 0.84 -13.31
CA LEU A 124 1.20 1.19 -11.97
C LEU A 124 0.79 2.63 -11.68
N ALA A 125 -0.02 2.83 -10.65
CA ALA A 125 -0.58 4.12 -10.27
C ALA A 125 -0.31 4.45 -8.80
N PHE A 126 -0.11 5.73 -8.50
CA PHE A 126 0.09 6.25 -7.15
C PHE A 126 -0.21 7.74 -7.10
N GLU A 127 -0.71 8.23 -5.97
CA GLU A 127 -0.77 9.67 -5.75
C GLU A 127 0.61 10.18 -5.34
N VAL A 128 0.99 11.31 -5.91
CA VAL A 128 2.25 11.98 -5.61
C VAL A 128 2.02 13.47 -5.42
N LYS A 129 2.64 14.04 -4.40
CA LYS A 129 2.78 15.48 -4.23
C LYS A 129 4.24 15.84 -4.37
N VAL A 130 4.51 16.77 -5.27
CA VAL A 130 5.87 17.26 -5.52
C VAL A 130 6.14 18.41 -4.55
N ASP A 131 6.76 18.10 -3.40
CA ASP A 131 7.12 19.09 -2.38
C ASP A 131 8.34 19.91 -2.83
N LYS A 132 9.33 19.25 -3.44
CA LYS A 132 10.47 19.89 -4.13
C LYS A 132 10.73 19.16 -5.46
N PRO A 133 10.67 19.87 -6.60
CA PRO A 133 10.82 19.26 -7.91
C PRO A 133 12.20 18.62 -8.09
N PRO A 134 12.29 17.54 -8.88
CA PRO A 134 13.55 16.85 -9.09
C PRO A 134 14.53 17.68 -9.90
N SER A 135 15.74 17.79 -9.37
CA SER A 135 16.85 18.52 -10.00
C SER A 135 17.57 17.75 -11.11
N THR A 136 17.39 16.43 -11.17
CA THR A 136 17.86 15.56 -12.25
C THR A 136 16.73 14.62 -12.65
N ASP A 137 17.03 13.60 -13.45
CA ASP A 137 16.01 12.63 -13.83
C ASP A 137 15.61 11.70 -12.67
N VAL A 138 14.41 11.15 -12.77
CA VAL A 138 13.83 10.20 -11.81
C VAL A 138 13.39 8.96 -12.58
N GLN A 139 13.90 7.81 -12.18
CA GLN A 139 13.52 6.53 -12.74
C GLN A 139 12.45 5.89 -11.85
N LEU A 140 11.29 5.59 -12.43
CA LEU A 140 10.27 4.71 -11.86
C LEU A 140 10.52 3.29 -12.34
N GLY A 141 10.57 2.31 -11.44
CA GLY A 141 10.94 0.95 -11.79
C GLY A 141 10.10 -0.13 -11.15
N MET A 142 10.27 -1.35 -11.69
CA MET A 142 9.76 -2.60 -11.14
C MET A 142 10.88 -3.65 -11.14
N ASP A 143 10.97 -4.44 -10.07
CA ASP A 143 11.90 -5.54 -9.88
C ASP A 143 11.20 -6.90 -9.93
N CYS A 144 11.86 -7.87 -10.56
CA CYS A 144 11.47 -9.28 -10.63
C CYS A 144 12.55 -10.21 -10.05
N GLY A 145 13.37 -9.68 -9.12
CA GLY A 145 14.52 -10.35 -8.50
C GLY A 145 15.83 -10.12 -9.27
N TRP A 146 16.96 -9.99 -8.58
CA TRP A 146 18.22 -9.64 -9.23
C TRP A 146 18.63 -10.65 -10.32
N PRO A 147 19.07 -10.21 -11.53
CA PRO A 147 19.24 -8.84 -12.02
C PRO A 147 18.04 -8.28 -12.84
N CYS A 148 16.85 -8.86 -12.68
CA CYS A 148 15.61 -8.58 -13.42
C CYS A 148 14.97 -7.25 -12.97
N ARG A 149 15.09 -6.21 -13.81
CA ARG A 149 14.51 -4.87 -13.59
C ARG A 149 14.16 -4.19 -14.91
N ALA A 150 13.08 -3.39 -14.89
CA ALA A 150 12.83 -2.36 -15.90
C ALA A 150 12.56 -1.01 -15.23
N GLU A 151 13.01 0.07 -15.86
CA GLU A 151 12.87 1.45 -15.38
C GLU A 151 12.37 2.36 -16.51
N VAL A 152 11.58 3.37 -16.16
CA VAL A 152 11.05 4.39 -17.06
C VAL A 152 11.33 5.77 -16.46
N SER A 153 11.81 6.69 -17.30
CA SER A 153 12.04 8.08 -16.90
C SER A 153 10.71 8.82 -16.67
N ILE A 154 10.55 9.40 -15.48
CA ILE A 154 9.35 10.16 -15.08
C ILE A 154 9.68 11.59 -14.61
N GLY A 155 10.94 12.02 -14.73
CA GLY A 155 11.39 13.29 -14.19
C GLY A 155 10.70 14.51 -14.82
N ARG A 156 10.30 14.44 -16.09
CA ARG A 156 9.56 15.51 -16.77
C ARG A 156 8.15 15.65 -16.21
N GLN A 157 7.42 14.54 -16.11
CA GLN A 157 6.06 14.48 -15.56
C GLN A 157 6.01 15.05 -14.14
N LEU A 158 6.99 14.68 -13.30
CA LEU A 158 7.10 15.22 -11.94
C LEU A 158 7.39 16.74 -11.90
N ARG A 159 8.08 17.30 -12.91
CA ARG A 159 8.31 18.75 -13.00
C ARG A 159 7.09 19.51 -13.54
N ASP A 160 6.26 18.85 -14.34
CA ASP A 160 5.05 19.43 -14.91
C ASP A 160 3.90 19.49 -13.89
N PHE A 161 3.91 18.63 -12.86
CA PHE A 161 2.94 18.70 -11.76
C PHE A 161 3.08 19.98 -10.93
N LYS A 162 1.93 20.51 -10.47
CA LYS A 162 1.90 21.69 -9.63
C LYS A 162 2.51 21.37 -8.25
N LYS A 163 3.58 22.09 -7.92
CA LYS A 163 4.29 21.94 -6.65
C LYS A 163 3.33 22.10 -5.46
N GLY A 164 3.42 21.19 -4.49
CA GLY A 164 2.62 21.22 -3.27
C GLY A 164 1.20 20.69 -3.41
N GLU A 165 0.79 20.25 -4.60
CA GLU A 165 -0.51 19.63 -4.85
C GLU A 165 -0.38 18.14 -5.14
N TRP A 166 -1.38 17.37 -4.70
CA TRP A 166 -1.48 15.94 -5.00
C TRP A 166 -1.94 15.74 -6.45
N SER A 167 -1.23 14.89 -7.18
CA SER A 167 -1.53 14.48 -8.55
C SER A 167 -1.51 12.96 -8.66
N LEU A 168 -2.28 12.39 -9.57
CA LEU A 168 -2.22 10.97 -9.90
C LEU A 168 -1.09 10.75 -10.93
N MET A 169 -0.08 9.97 -10.56
CA MET A 169 0.91 9.45 -11.49
C MET A 169 0.51 8.04 -11.88
N TRP A 170 0.61 7.70 -13.17
CA TRP A 170 0.39 6.35 -13.65
C TRP A 170 1.34 6.02 -14.80
N MET A 171 1.74 4.76 -14.89
CA MET A 171 2.62 4.23 -15.92
C MET A 171 2.11 2.86 -16.38
N PRO A 172 1.68 2.69 -17.65
CA PRO A 172 1.26 1.40 -18.19
C PRO A 172 2.31 0.32 -17.99
N LEU A 173 1.88 -0.91 -17.64
CA LEU A 173 2.84 -1.99 -17.39
C LEU A 173 3.65 -2.35 -18.64
N ASN A 174 3.07 -2.19 -19.84
CA ASN A 174 3.76 -2.41 -21.10
C ASN A 174 4.85 -1.36 -21.44
N CYS A 175 5.00 -0.29 -20.65
CA CYS A 175 6.10 0.66 -20.75
C CYS A 175 7.37 0.18 -20.03
N PHE A 176 7.25 -0.74 -19.08
CA PHE A 176 8.41 -1.33 -18.40
C PHE A 176 9.03 -2.40 -19.31
N LYS A 177 10.09 -2.01 -20.04
CA LYS A 177 10.81 -2.87 -20.99
C LYS A 177 12.30 -2.92 -20.64
N SER A 178 12.87 -4.12 -20.61
CA SER A 178 14.30 -4.40 -20.51
C SER A 178 14.54 -5.84 -20.96
N ASN A 179 15.74 -6.17 -21.45
CA ASN A 179 16.07 -7.47 -22.03
C ASN A 179 15.80 -8.66 -21.09
N ASN A 180 15.87 -8.43 -19.78
CA ASN A 180 15.73 -9.47 -18.76
C ASN A 180 14.54 -9.26 -17.83
N PHE A 181 13.61 -8.34 -18.16
CA PHE A 181 12.45 -8.05 -17.32
C PHE A 181 11.32 -9.06 -17.53
N ASP A 182 10.71 -9.50 -16.44
CA ASP A 182 9.71 -10.57 -16.44
C ASP A 182 8.56 -10.24 -15.49
N LEU A 183 7.41 -9.91 -16.08
CA LEU A 183 6.19 -9.58 -15.34
C LEU A 183 5.59 -10.77 -14.60
N SER A 184 6.01 -12.01 -14.86
CA SER A 184 5.47 -13.19 -14.18
C SER A 184 5.96 -13.37 -12.75
N LYS A 185 6.94 -12.58 -12.30
CA LYS A 185 7.60 -12.76 -11.00
C LYS A 185 7.99 -11.45 -10.31
N ILE A 186 7.13 -10.44 -10.37
CA ILE A 186 7.38 -9.11 -9.80
C ILE A 186 7.42 -9.17 -8.28
N SER A 187 8.59 -8.90 -7.70
CA SER A 187 8.83 -8.87 -6.25
C SER A 187 8.98 -7.44 -5.71
N GLY A 188 9.39 -6.49 -6.54
CA GLY A 188 9.42 -5.06 -6.22
C GLY A 188 8.52 -4.28 -7.17
N PRO A 189 7.21 -4.16 -6.88
CA PRO A 189 6.27 -3.49 -7.79
C PRO A 189 6.47 -1.97 -7.90
N PHE A 190 7.30 -1.37 -7.04
CA PHE A 190 7.53 0.07 -7.06
C PHE A 190 8.94 0.42 -6.60
N LEU A 191 9.66 1.14 -7.46
CA LEU A 191 10.97 1.69 -7.18
C LEU A 191 11.06 3.13 -7.70
N LEU A 192 11.70 4.01 -6.93
CA LEU A 192 12.11 5.33 -7.39
C LEU A 192 13.61 5.52 -7.18
N ASN A 193 14.32 5.84 -8.25
CA ASN A 193 15.75 6.11 -8.22
C ASN A 193 16.06 7.51 -8.78
N SER A 194 16.95 8.24 -8.11
CA SER A 194 17.51 9.49 -8.63
C SER A 194 18.87 9.78 -8.00
N ASP A 195 19.75 10.44 -8.74
CA ASP A 195 21.00 11.00 -8.23
C ASP A 195 20.89 12.49 -7.83
N GLY A 196 19.78 13.14 -8.17
CA GLY A 196 19.46 14.52 -7.86
C GLY A 196 18.87 14.69 -6.47
N LYS A 197 18.67 15.94 -6.06
CA LYS A 197 17.80 16.29 -4.93
C LYS A 197 16.35 16.40 -5.39
N MET A 198 15.43 15.95 -4.53
CA MET A 198 13.97 16.09 -4.67
C MET A 198 13.29 15.78 -3.34
N GLU A 199 12.03 16.14 -3.22
CA GLU A 199 11.17 15.77 -2.08
C GLU A 199 9.77 15.48 -2.61
N LEU A 200 9.28 14.27 -2.34
CA LEU A 200 8.00 13.78 -2.82
C LEU A 200 7.22 13.22 -1.64
N SER A 201 5.92 13.48 -1.58
CA SER A 201 4.98 12.71 -0.76
C SER A 201 4.24 11.71 -1.66
N ILE A 202 4.07 10.46 -1.22
CA ILE A 202 3.52 9.36 -2.02
C ILE A 202 2.41 8.65 -1.23
N ALA A 203 1.29 8.36 -1.88
CA ALA A 203 0.17 7.60 -1.34
C ALA A 203 -0.37 6.58 -2.35
N ASN A 204 -1.07 5.58 -1.82
CA ASN A 204 -1.81 4.52 -2.51
C ASN A 204 -1.17 3.93 -3.80
N ILE A 205 -0.07 3.20 -3.63
CA ILE A 205 0.60 2.49 -4.73
C ILE A 205 -0.20 1.21 -5.09
N ARG A 206 -0.68 1.15 -6.33
CA ARG A 206 -1.58 0.10 -6.82
C ARG A 206 -1.49 -0.09 -8.34
N LEU A 207 -2.16 -1.12 -8.85
CA LEU A 207 -2.48 -1.26 -10.27
C LEU A 207 -3.89 -0.73 -10.52
N GLU A 208 -4.04 0.07 -11.57
CA GLU A 208 -5.33 0.52 -12.07
C GLU A 208 -5.56 0.05 -13.49
N ARG A 209 -6.83 -0.13 -13.85
CA ARG A 209 -7.22 -0.52 -15.20
C ARG A 209 -6.99 0.64 -16.16
N LEU A 210 -6.39 0.35 -17.30
CA LEU A 210 -6.26 1.31 -18.39
C LEU A 210 -7.64 1.64 -18.99
N PRO A 211 -7.86 2.87 -19.48
CA PRO A 211 -9.03 3.19 -20.28
C PRO A 211 -9.14 2.23 -21.48
N GLU A 212 -10.37 1.91 -21.87
CA GLU A 212 -10.60 1.06 -23.02
C GLU A 212 -9.97 1.65 -24.29
N GLY A 213 -9.28 0.81 -25.07
CA GLY A 213 -8.57 1.22 -26.27
C GLY A 213 -7.22 1.91 -26.05
N PHE A 214 -6.86 2.27 -24.81
CA PHE A 214 -5.56 2.87 -24.53
C PHE A 214 -4.41 1.88 -24.73
N LYS A 215 -3.45 2.21 -25.59
CA LYS A 215 -2.37 1.30 -26.00
C LYS A 215 -1.11 1.36 -25.15
N GLY A 216 -0.95 2.40 -24.30
CA GLY A 216 0.27 2.57 -23.50
C GLY A 216 1.51 2.73 -24.38
N CYS A 217 2.55 1.95 -24.10
CA CYS A 217 3.80 1.94 -24.86
C CYS A 217 3.92 0.73 -25.80
N SER A 218 2.80 0.12 -26.17
CA SER A 218 2.77 -0.78 -27.33
C SER A 218 3.15 0.05 -28.55
N GLU A 219 4.36 -0.17 -29.06
CA GLU A 219 4.77 0.34 -30.37
C GLU A 219 3.79 -0.24 -31.40
N GLU A 220 3.33 0.60 -32.33
CA GLU A 220 2.73 0.12 -33.59
C GLU A 220 3.80 -0.53 -34.46
#